data_AF-A0A3N5X106-F1
#
_entry.id   AF-A0A3N5X106-F1
#
_cell.length_a   1.000
_cell.length_b   1.000
_cell.length_c   1.000
_cell.angle_alpha   90.00
_cell.angle_beta   90.00
_cell.angle_gamma   90.00
#
_symmetry.space_group_name_H-M   'P 1'
#
loop_
_entity.id
_entity.type
_entity.pdbx_description
1 polymer ?
#
loop_
_entity_poly.entity_id
_entity_poly.type
_entity_poly.pdbx_seq_one_letter_code
_entity_poly.pdbx_strand_id
1 'polypeptide(L)' 'MRTKRWVWTSVVLEVLALLAVMTSHLALTDIYHGEADVSLEWNVLRLCFGVIVLSQLVALATLTKVLRARPGSAAV' A
#
# COMPACT_ATOMS: atom_id res chain seq x y z
N MET A 1 -12.11 -20.99 -3.29
CA MET A 1 -12.14 -20.17 -2.06
C MET A 1 -10.83 -19.42 -1.73
N ARG A 2 -9.64 -19.93 -2.08
CA ARG A 2 -8.36 -19.23 -1.78
C ARG A 2 -8.25 -17.84 -2.40
N THR A 3 -8.54 -17.67 -3.69
CA THR A 3 -8.33 -16.39 -4.41
C THR A 3 -9.17 -15.24 -3.87
N LYS A 4 -10.42 -15.50 -3.45
CA LYS A 4 -11.31 -14.49 -2.86
C LYS A 4 -10.71 -13.86 -1.59
N ARG A 5 -10.04 -14.67 -0.76
CA ARG A 5 -9.33 -14.17 0.43
C ARG A 5 -8.18 -13.26 0.05
N TRP A 6 -7.33 -13.66 -0.90
CA TRP A 6 -6.21 -12.85 -1.39
C TRP A 6 -6.66 -11.49 -1.97
N VAL A 7 -7.74 -11.48 -2.75
CA VAL A 7 -8.32 -10.25 -3.28
C VAL A 7 -8.80 -9.34 -2.14
N TRP A 8 -9.49 -9.89 -1.14
CA TRP A 8 -9.95 -9.10 0.01
C TRP A 8 -8.79 -8.52 0.82
N THR A 9 -7.73 -9.30 1.06
CA THR A 9 -6.52 -8.81 1.73
C THR A 9 -5.86 -7.68 0.95
N SER A 10 -5.79 -7.81 -0.37
CA SER A 10 -5.24 -6.76 -1.25
C SER A 10 -6.06 -5.48 -1.17
N VAL A 11 -7.39 -5.57 -1.18
CA VAL A 11 -8.27 -4.38 -1.08
C VAL A 11 -8.08 -3.65 0.26
N VAL A 12 -8.03 -4.39 1.37
CA VAL A 12 -7.80 -3.80 2.69
C VAL A 12 -6.43 -3.11 2.76
N LEU A 13 -5.39 -3.73 2.21
CA LEU A 13 -4.05 -3.15 2.15
C LEU A 13 -4.00 -1.88 1.30
N GLU A 14 -4.74 -1.81 0.20
CA GLU A 14 -4.84 -0.59 -0.62
C GLU A 14 -5.54 0.55 0.13
N VAL A 15 -6.60 0.26 0.89
CA VAL A 15 -7.24 1.27 1.76
C VAL A 15 -6.25 1.78 2.81
N LEU A 16 -5.47 0.89 3.43
CA LEU A 16 -4.42 1.28 4.38
C LEU A 16 -3.32 2.10 3.70
N ALA A 17 -2.96 1.79 2.46
CA ALA A 17 -1.98 2.57 1.70
C ALA A 17 -2.48 3.98 1.39
N LEU A 18 -3.77 4.15 1.03
CA LEU A 18 -4.37 5.47 0.83
C LEU A 18 -4.34 6.30 2.12
N LEU A 19 -4.67 5.69 3.26
CA LEU A 19 -4.54 6.34 4.56
C LEU A 19 -3.09 6.72 4.86
N ALA A 20 -2.14 5.83 4.59
CA ALA A 20 -0.72 6.09 4.76
C ALA A 20 -0.22 7.28 3.91
N VAL A 21 -0.73 7.45 2.68
CA VAL A 21 -0.43 8.61 1.84
C VAL A 21 -0.97 9.90 2.47
N MET A 22 -2.22 9.91 2.96
CA MET A 22 -2.78 11.07 3.64
C MET A 22 -2.00 11.44 4.90
N THR A 23 -1.62 10.44 5.71
CA THR A 23 -0.79 10.66 6.90
C THR A 23 0.61 11.16 6.53
N SER A 24 1.20 10.65 5.44
CA SER A 24 2.49 11.14 4.94
C SER A 24 2.40 12.60 4.52
N HIS A 25 1.29 13.02 3.91
CA HIS A 25 1.08 14.43 3.56
C HIS A 25 1.05 15.33 4.80
N LEU A 26 0.33 14.92 5.86
CA LEU A 26 0.29 15.65 7.12
C LEU A 26 1.67 15.75 7.78
N ALA A 27 2.41 14.64 7.85
CA ALA A 27 3.77 14.64 8.39
C ALA A 27 4.72 15.53 7.58
N LEU A 28 4.62 15.54 6.25
CA LEU A 28 5.41 16.42 5.39
C LEU A 28 5.05 17.89 5.56
N THR A 29 3.77 18.21 5.73
CA THR A 29 3.36 19.60 6.03
C THR A 29 3.87 20.06 7.38
N ASP A 30 3.96 19.17 8.36
CA ASP A 30 4.48 19.49 9.68
C ASP A 30 5.99 19.75 9.65
N ILE A 31 6.74 18.87 8.97
CA ILE A 31 8.17 19.07 8.68
C ILE A 31 8.41 20.40 7.95
N TYR A 32 7.53 20.76 7.02
CA TYR A 32 7.64 22.00 6.24
C TYR A 32 7.51 23.26 7.11
N HIS A 33 6.72 23.23 8.19
CA HIS A 33 6.60 24.37 9.12
C HIS A 33 7.88 24.60 9.97
N GLY A 34 8.86 23.69 9.88
CA GLY A 34 10.18 23.89 10.46
C GLY A 34 10.21 23.75 11.98
N GLU A 35 9.36 22.88 12.54
CA GLU A 35 9.39 22.57 13.97
C GLU A 35 10.76 22.05 14.42
N ALA A 36 11.10 22.31 15.69
CA ALA A 36 12.45 22.03 16.21
C ALA A 36 12.75 20.53 16.36
N ASP A 37 11.73 19.70 16.59
CA ASP A 37 11.86 18.25 16.66
C ASP A 37 10.88 17.61 15.69
N VAL A 38 11.40 17.10 14.58
CA VAL A 38 10.63 16.41 13.53
C VAL A 38 10.84 14.89 13.54
N SER A 39 11.35 14.34 14.64
CA SER A 39 11.76 12.93 14.72
C SER A 39 10.57 11.97 14.60
N LEU A 40 9.41 12.38 15.11
CA LEU A 40 8.18 11.59 15.06
C LEU A 40 7.66 11.51 13.62
N GLU A 41 7.63 12.64 12.93
CA GLU A 41 7.13 12.83 11.57
C GLU A 41 7.95 11.98 10.60
N TRP A 42 9.28 11.96 10.76
CA TRP A 42 10.17 11.08 9.99
C TRP A 42 9.93 9.60 10.26
N ASN A 43 9.64 9.20 11.50
CA ASN A 43 9.30 7.81 11.82
C ASN A 43 7.95 7.41 11.23
N VAL A 44 6.96 8.30 11.28
CA VAL A 44 5.66 8.12 10.62
C VAL A 44 5.86 7.96 9.12
N LEU A 45 6.67 8.80 8.48
CA LEU A 45 6.95 8.73 7.05
C LEU A 45 7.58 7.39 6.65
N ARG A 46 8.55 6.89 7.44
CA ARG A 46 9.19 5.57 7.22
C ARG A 46 8.18 4.43 7.36
N LEU A 47 7.29 4.49 8.34
CA LEU A 47 6.26 3.48 8.55
C LEU A 47 5.23 3.49 7.41
N CYS A 48 4.76 4.67 7.00
CA CYS A 48 3.87 4.84 5.86
C CYS A 48 4.50 4.32 4.56
N PHE A 49 5.77 4.62 4.31
CA PHE A 49 6.51 4.08 3.17
C PHE A 49 6.51 2.55 3.17
N GLY A 50 6.79 1.92 4.31
CA GLY A 50 6.73 0.46 4.45
C GLY A 50 5.36 -0.13 4.13
N VAL A 51 4.27 0.51 4.61
CA VAL A 51 2.88 0.08 4.32
C VAL A 51 2.57 0.17 2.82
N ILE A 52 2.93 1.29 2.17
CA ILE A 52 2.68 1.51 0.73
C ILE A 52 3.45 0.50 -0.12
N VAL A 53 4.73 0.26 0.18
CA VAL A 53 5.53 -0.72 -0.57
C VAL A 53 4.95 -2.13 -0.39
N LEU A 54 4.59 -2.49 0.84
CA LEU A 54 4.00 -3.80 1.12
C LEU A 54 2.64 -3.98 0.41
N SER A 55 1.78 -2.96 0.39
CA SER A 55 0.50 -3.03 -0.33
C SER A 55 0.74 -3.26 -1.83
N GLN A 56 1.67 -2.52 -2.44
CA GLN A 56 1.98 -2.65 -3.87
C GLN A 56 2.50 -4.05 -4.21
N LEU A 57 3.38 -4.62 -3.36
CA LEU A 57 3.87 -5.98 -3.54
C LEU A 57 2.74 -7.01 -3.46
N VAL A 58 1.81 -6.86 -2.49
CA VAL A 58 0.66 -7.75 -2.35
C VAL A 58 -0.32 -7.60 -3.51
N ALA A 59 -0.53 -6.39 -4.02
CA ALA A 59 -1.36 -6.13 -5.19
C ALA A 59 -0.81 -6.83 -6.43
N LEU A 60 0.48 -6.67 -6.72
CA LEU A 60 1.15 -7.34 -7.84
C LEU A 60 1.12 -8.88 -7.71
N ALA A 61 1.35 -9.39 -6.50
CA ALA A 61 1.28 -10.82 -6.24
C ALA A 61 -0.15 -11.37 -6.40
N THR A 62 -1.16 -10.61 -5.99
CA THR A 62 -2.58 -10.96 -6.14
C THR A 62 -2.97 -10.95 -7.61
N LEU A 63 -2.59 -9.92 -8.37
CA LEU A 63 -2.81 -9.83 -9.81
C LEU A 63 -2.18 -11.03 -10.53
N THR A 64 -0.91 -11.35 -10.24
CA THR A 64 -0.22 -12.50 -10.83
C THR A 64 -0.94 -13.81 -10.54
N LYS A 65 -1.44 -14.01 -9.31
CA LYS A 65 -2.23 -15.20 -8.94
C LYS A 65 -3.56 -15.27 -9.68
N VAL A 66 -4.26 -14.15 -9.81
CA VAL A 66 -5.55 -14.09 -10.51
C VAL A 66 -5.37 -14.37 -12.01
N LEU A 67 -4.34 -13.80 -12.64
CA LEU A 67 -4.02 -14.02 -14.05
C LEU A 67 -3.61 -15.47 -14.31
N ARG A 68 -2.74 -16.07 -13.48
CA ARG A 68 -2.35 -17.48 -13.60
C ARG A 68 -3.52 -18.45 -13.35
N ALA A 69 -4.50 -18.06 -12.54
CA ALA A 69 -5.69 -18.87 -12.27
C ALA A 69 -6.73 -18.84 -13.39
N ARG A 70 -6.54 -18.02 -14.44
CA ARG A 70 -7.37 -18.01 -15.67
C ARG A 70 -6.52 -18.42 -16.88
N PRO A 71 -6.37 -19.73 -17.19
CA PRO A 71 -5.52 -20.19 -18.30
C PRO A 71 -6.12 -19.99 -19.71
N GLY A 72 -7.18 -19.19 -19.91
CA GLY A 72 -8.05 -19.32 -21.09
C GLY A 72 -8.48 -18.06 -21.84
N SER A 73 -7.83 -16.90 -21.66
CA SER A 73 -8.27 -15.65 -22.34
C SER A 73 -7.22 -15.00 -23.23
N ALA A 74 -6.14 -15.72 -23.58
CA ALA A 74 -5.09 -15.26 -24.49
C ALA A 74 -5.03 -16.05 -25.82
N ALA A 75 -6.13 -16.72 -26.17
CA ALA A 75 -6.29 -17.41 -27.45
C ALA A 75 -7.64 -17.01 -28.06
N VAL A 76 -7.74 -15.76 -28.50
CA VAL A 76 -8.72 -15.27 -29.47
C VAL A 76 -7.97 -14.33 -30.42
#